data_AF-A0A7C2V5Y6-F1
#
_entry.id   AF-A0A7C2V5Y6-F1
#
_cell.length_a   1.000
_cell.length_b   1.000
_cell.length_c   1.000
_cell.angle_alpha   90.00
_cell.angle_beta   90.00
_cell.angle_gamma   90.00
#
_symmetry.space_group_name_H-M   'P 1'
#
loop_
_entity.id
_entity.type
_entity.pdbx_description
1 polymer ?
#
loop_
_entity_poly.entity_id
_entity_poly.type
_entity_poly.pdbx_seq_one_letter_code
_entity_poly.pdbx_strand_id
1 'polypeptide(L)'
;MKATITTLLFAIAIAHGQQWQRLLSEPCYGMAINPQNPRTLYVGGEGRLLYRSYDGGLTWDTIVVEFQNATTQFTNVLVHPIDTNVVFIGGIRFGTLRRSNDNGATWESVLVGTQNYVFSGEAIINDPKAPAILYAAEFLTSTVFRSTDRGRSWHAMGSIPADSTLPTPIPPRLCCIALRPDSTGILYAGCQGSAIYRSDDSGRTWRLIQRFYQTKLRDTEIPQIRFSSLRPNVGYAVMTYFFWPLRPNGGLWRTTDGGWSWQPYGFQDTSLWAIGIRPRQDRDELIVGGFTEFFDADTVVPGARIVRRSVDEGRSWQTHDQAIPWMGTLPGNAFAFRYATDGNRERLYYVSDAGLYALDLTSDEPLPPIQREPLVVIQPSRSVLRIMGDWDMAPTAIPAIVEVYSALGQLVAQATLRRYGQRAFYGEVDVGHLAAGMYYVRLRIGDPIASAVVLIPN
;
A
#
# COMPACT_ATOMS: atom_id res chain seq x y z
N MET A 1 38.34 25.11 -9.19
CA MET A 1 37.08 25.88 -9.06
C MET A 1 36.51 25.62 -7.68
N LYS A 2 36.13 26.64 -6.92
CA LYS A 2 35.51 26.46 -5.59
C LYS A 2 34.04 26.06 -5.79
N ALA A 3 33.63 24.93 -5.24
CA ALA A 3 32.22 24.53 -5.24
C ALA A 3 31.48 25.31 -4.15
N THR A 4 30.51 26.13 -4.55
CA THR A 4 29.63 26.83 -3.61
C THR A 4 28.61 25.84 -3.06
N ILE A 5 28.84 25.34 -1.84
CA ILE A 5 27.84 24.55 -1.11
C ILE A 5 26.76 25.51 -0.61
N THR A 6 25.68 25.62 -1.36
CA THR A 6 24.49 26.39 -0.95
C THR A 6 23.66 25.55 0.03
N THR A 7 24.04 25.58 1.31
CA THR A 7 23.22 24.98 2.38
C THR A 7 21.92 25.77 2.53
N LEU A 8 20.83 25.30 1.93
CA LEU A 8 19.50 25.82 2.23
C LEU A 8 19.11 25.44 3.67
N LEU A 9 19.20 26.43 4.57
CA LEU A 9 18.58 26.38 5.89
C LEU A 9 17.06 26.42 5.73
N PHE A 10 16.43 25.26 5.61
CA PHE A 10 14.99 25.14 5.75
C PHE A 10 14.60 25.39 7.20
N ALA A 11 13.73 26.37 7.44
CA ALA A 11 13.15 26.59 8.77
C ALA A 11 12.23 25.41 9.12
N ILE A 12 12.64 24.59 10.09
CA ILE A 12 11.83 23.48 10.62
C ILE A 12 10.91 24.05 11.70
N ALA A 13 9.63 24.19 11.37
CA ALA A 13 8.59 24.45 12.37
C ALA A 13 8.07 23.13 12.94
N ILE A 14 7.98 23.05 14.27
CA ILE A 14 7.27 21.97 14.96
C ILE A 14 5.76 22.26 14.85
N ALA A 15 4.98 21.28 14.41
CA ALA A 15 3.53 21.36 14.47
C ALA A 15 3.08 21.25 15.93
N HIS A 16 2.66 22.37 16.53
CA HIS A 16 1.99 22.39 17.82
C HIS A 16 0.49 22.10 17.63
N GLY A 17 -0.13 21.35 18.55
CA GLY A 17 -1.56 21.04 18.53
C GLY A 17 -1.89 19.65 17.97
N GLN A 18 -1.71 19.46 16.66
CA GLN A 18 -2.19 18.29 15.94
C GLN A 18 -1.53 16.98 16.39
N GLN A 19 -2.34 15.97 16.75
CA GLN A 19 -1.85 14.67 17.22
C GLN A 19 -2.08 13.56 16.19
N TRP A 20 -1.03 12.80 15.88
CA TRP A 20 -1.15 11.56 15.11
C TRP A 20 -1.72 10.46 16.00
N GLN A 21 -2.72 9.75 15.49
CA GLN A 21 -3.30 8.58 16.15
C GLN A 21 -3.07 7.34 15.29
N ARG A 22 -2.60 6.24 15.90
CA ARG A 22 -2.50 4.95 15.21
C ARG A 22 -3.86 4.26 15.21
N LEU A 23 -4.36 3.92 14.03
CA LEU A 23 -5.65 3.26 13.81
C LEU A 23 -5.54 1.73 13.67
N LEU A 24 -4.43 1.22 13.13
CA LEU A 24 -4.12 -0.23 13.04
C LEU A 24 -2.70 -0.49 13.55
N SER A 25 -2.49 -1.57 14.30
CA SER A 25 -1.19 -2.00 14.83
C SER A 25 -0.42 -2.94 13.90
N GLU A 26 -1.05 -3.40 12.82
CA GLU A 26 -0.52 -4.42 11.92
C GLU A 26 0.20 -3.79 10.72
N PRO A 27 1.19 -4.46 10.11
CA PRO A 27 1.86 -3.94 8.91
C PRO A 27 0.88 -3.64 7.78
N CYS A 28 0.92 -2.41 7.27
CA CYS A 28 0.03 -1.87 6.24
C CYS A 28 0.84 -1.37 5.05
N TYR A 29 0.56 -1.89 3.84
CA TYR A 29 1.39 -1.66 2.64
C TYR A 29 0.68 -0.89 1.52
N GLY A 30 -0.64 -0.84 1.53
CA GLY A 30 -1.44 -0.14 0.52
C GLY A 30 -2.72 0.43 1.13
N MET A 31 -3.27 1.49 0.54
CA MET A 31 -4.51 2.10 1.01
C MET A 31 -5.32 2.75 -0.10
N ALA A 32 -6.63 2.60 -0.01
CA ALA A 32 -7.61 3.40 -0.74
C ALA A 32 -8.66 3.99 0.22
N ILE A 33 -9.19 5.14 -0.18
CA ILE A 33 -10.33 5.80 0.46
C ILE A 33 -11.43 5.85 -0.59
N ASN A 34 -12.66 5.53 -0.21
CA ASN A 34 -13.80 5.66 -1.10
C ASN A 34 -14.04 7.16 -1.40
N PRO A 35 -13.97 7.60 -2.68
CA PRO A 35 -14.07 9.02 -3.02
C PRO A 35 -15.50 9.59 -2.96
N GLN A 36 -16.53 8.75 -2.80
CA GLN A 36 -17.92 9.18 -2.59
C GLN A 36 -18.35 9.08 -1.12
N ASN A 37 -17.67 8.26 -0.32
CA ASN A 37 -17.84 8.19 1.13
C ASN A 37 -16.45 8.14 1.81
N PRO A 38 -15.87 9.30 2.20
CA PRO A 38 -14.51 9.39 2.76
C PRO A 38 -14.33 8.67 4.11
N ARG A 39 -15.42 8.18 4.73
CA ARG A 39 -15.37 7.32 5.91
C ARG A 39 -15.12 5.85 5.57
N THR A 40 -15.33 5.43 4.32
CA THR A 40 -15.04 4.06 3.90
C THR A 40 -13.59 3.93 3.47
N LEU A 41 -12.81 3.14 4.22
CA LEU A 41 -11.37 2.94 4.03
C LEU A 41 -11.08 1.47 3.69
N TYR A 42 -10.07 1.24 2.86
CA TYR A 42 -9.52 -0.10 2.58
C TYR A 42 -8.00 -0.07 2.71
N VAL A 43 -7.44 -1.01 3.47
CA VAL A 43 -6.01 -1.02 3.83
C VAL A 43 -5.45 -2.43 3.64
N GLY A 44 -4.46 -2.55 2.76
CA GLY A 44 -3.81 -3.81 2.43
C GLY A 44 -2.76 -4.19 3.47
N GLY A 45 -2.92 -5.35 4.11
CA GLY A 45 -1.98 -5.90 5.07
C GLY A 45 -1.08 -7.00 4.50
N GLU A 46 -0.45 -7.74 5.41
CA GLU A 46 0.22 -9.02 5.12
C GLU A 46 -0.77 -10.20 5.21
N GLY A 47 -0.34 -11.41 4.84
CA GLY A 47 -1.01 -12.64 5.25
C GLY A 47 -2.35 -12.90 4.55
N ARG A 48 -2.60 -12.25 3.40
CA ARG A 48 -3.88 -12.21 2.67
C ARG A 48 -4.98 -11.37 3.36
N LEU A 49 -4.62 -10.51 4.32
CA LEU A 49 -5.55 -9.67 5.06
C LEU A 49 -5.74 -8.31 4.39
N LEU A 50 -7.00 -7.92 4.19
CA LEU A 50 -7.42 -6.58 3.79
C LEU A 50 -8.30 -6.03 4.91
N TYR A 51 -7.93 -4.90 5.52
CA TYR A 51 -8.76 -4.25 6.52
C TYR A 51 -9.71 -3.26 5.85
N ARG A 52 -10.97 -3.22 6.29
CA ARG A 52 -11.99 -2.29 5.81
C ARG A 52 -12.62 -1.55 6.98
N SER A 53 -12.87 -0.27 6.84
CA SER A 53 -13.63 0.53 7.81
C SER A 53 -14.74 1.29 7.09
N TYR A 54 -15.83 1.61 7.79
CA TYR A 54 -16.95 2.42 7.29
C TYR A 54 -17.12 3.76 8.04
N ASP A 55 -16.34 4.02 9.09
CA ASP A 55 -16.48 5.16 10.01
C ASP A 55 -15.24 6.08 10.06
N GLY A 56 -14.33 5.93 9.11
CA GLY A 56 -13.08 6.67 9.03
C GLY A 56 -11.97 6.07 9.89
N GLY A 57 -12.06 4.78 10.22
CA GLY A 57 -11.02 4.00 10.87
C GLY A 57 -11.13 3.91 12.40
N LEU A 58 -12.33 4.13 12.96
CA LEU A 58 -12.64 3.94 14.37
C LEU A 58 -12.99 2.47 14.68
N THR A 59 -13.62 1.78 13.73
CA THR A 59 -13.87 0.33 13.73
C THR A 59 -13.37 -0.30 12.41
N TRP A 60 -13.07 -1.60 12.43
CA TRP A 60 -12.44 -2.32 11.31
C TRP A 60 -12.94 -3.75 11.15
N ASP A 61 -13.42 -4.08 9.95
CA ASP A 61 -13.54 -5.45 9.44
C ASP A 61 -12.17 -5.94 8.97
N THR A 62 -11.86 -7.24 9.16
CA THR A 62 -10.76 -7.90 8.44
C THR A 62 -11.34 -8.85 7.40
N ILE A 63 -11.09 -8.54 6.13
CA ILE A 63 -11.46 -9.32 4.95
C ILE A 63 -10.31 -10.26 4.61
N VAL A 64 -10.62 -11.54 4.42
CA VAL A 64 -9.66 -12.57 4.04
C VAL A 64 -9.83 -12.87 2.56
N VAL A 65 -8.76 -12.65 1.80
CA VAL A 65 -8.75 -12.85 0.35
C VAL A 65 -8.09 -14.17 0.02
N GLU A 66 -8.88 -15.20 -0.30
CA GLU A 66 -8.34 -16.55 -0.53
C GLU A 66 -7.28 -16.58 -1.64
N PHE A 67 -6.08 -17.07 -1.32
CA PHE A 67 -4.99 -17.25 -2.27
C PHE A 67 -4.08 -18.39 -1.84
N GLN A 68 -3.35 -19.02 -2.76
CA GLN A 68 -2.52 -20.18 -2.41
C GLN A 68 -1.35 -19.79 -1.47
N ASN A 69 -0.70 -18.64 -1.68
CA ASN A 69 0.44 -18.22 -0.84
C ASN A 69 0.01 -17.40 0.39
N ALA A 70 0.52 -17.77 1.57
CA ALA A 70 0.25 -17.08 2.84
C ALA A 70 1.21 -15.91 3.15
N THR A 71 2.20 -15.65 2.29
CA THR A 71 3.21 -14.57 2.45
C THR A 71 2.95 -13.37 1.54
N THR A 72 1.67 -13.10 1.26
CA THR A 72 1.23 -12.02 0.38
C THR A 72 1.23 -10.67 1.11
N GLN A 73 1.67 -9.60 0.44
CA GLN A 73 1.54 -8.21 0.89
C GLN A 73 0.69 -7.41 -0.10
N PHE A 74 -0.42 -6.84 0.35
CA PHE A 74 -1.30 -5.99 -0.48
C PHE A 74 -0.79 -4.55 -0.54
N THR A 75 0.23 -4.34 -1.38
CA THR A 75 0.81 -3.02 -1.70
C THR A 75 -0.13 -2.13 -2.50
N ASN A 76 -1.04 -2.72 -3.28
CA ASN A 76 -1.94 -1.99 -4.17
C ASN A 76 -3.39 -2.21 -3.75
N VAL A 77 -4.08 -1.13 -3.42
CA VAL A 77 -5.52 -1.09 -3.15
C VAL A 77 -6.10 0.11 -3.89
N LEU A 78 -7.18 -0.08 -4.65
CA LEU A 78 -7.85 0.99 -5.40
C LEU A 78 -9.37 0.82 -5.33
N VAL A 79 -10.08 1.88 -4.93
CA VAL A 79 -11.54 1.98 -5.05
C VAL A 79 -11.85 2.77 -6.32
N HIS A 80 -12.68 2.23 -7.21
CA HIS A 80 -13.03 2.89 -8.46
C HIS A 80 -13.97 4.10 -8.19
N PRO A 81 -13.78 5.26 -8.87
CA PRO A 81 -14.30 6.53 -8.36
C PRO A 81 -15.79 6.82 -8.63
N ILE A 82 -16.43 6.08 -9.53
CA ILE A 82 -17.85 6.30 -9.89
C ILE A 82 -18.77 5.20 -9.35
N ASP A 83 -18.31 3.95 -9.40
CA ASP A 83 -18.96 2.79 -8.79
C ASP A 83 -18.02 2.28 -7.71
N THR A 84 -18.28 2.67 -6.47
CA THR A 84 -17.36 2.46 -5.34
C THR A 84 -17.50 1.08 -4.70
N ASN A 85 -18.47 0.27 -5.17
CA ASN A 85 -18.52 -1.15 -4.86
C ASN A 85 -17.35 -1.90 -5.53
N VAL A 86 -16.79 -1.32 -6.61
CA VAL A 86 -15.67 -1.90 -7.35
C VAL A 86 -14.35 -1.55 -6.66
N VAL A 87 -13.72 -2.57 -6.09
CA VAL A 87 -12.44 -2.48 -5.37
C VAL A 87 -11.43 -3.41 -6.05
N PHE A 88 -10.18 -2.96 -6.18
CA PHE A 88 -9.07 -3.74 -6.70
C PHE A 88 -8.00 -3.95 -5.64
N ILE A 89 -7.40 -5.13 -5.65
CA ILE A 89 -6.22 -5.46 -4.84
C ILE A 89 -5.15 -6.17 -5.69
N GLY A 90 -3.92 -5.72 -5.52
CA GLY A 90 -2.72 -6.30 -6.10
C GLY A 90 -1.59 -6.30 -5.06
N GLY A 91 -0.56 -7.11 -5.29
CA GLY A 91 0.48 -7.25 -4.27
C GLY A 91 1.74 -7.98 -4.69
N ILE A 92 2.66 -8.02 -3.74
CA ILE A 92 3.86 -8.85 -3.80
C ILE A 92 3.49 -10.26 -3.33
N ARG A 93 4.02 -11.29 -4.03
CA ARG A 93 3.73 -12.73 -3.83
C ARG A 93 2.26 -13.15 -4.04
N PHE A 94 1.41 -12.25 -4.57
CA PHE A 94 -0.01 -12.49 -4.85
C PHE A 94 -0.31 -13.08 -6.24
N GLY A 95 0.59 -12.94 -7.22
CA GLY A 95 0.48 -13.59 -8.53
C GLY A 95 -0.59 -13.05 -9.50
N THR A 96 -1.50 -12.18 -9.07
CA THR A 96 -2.65 -11.71 -9.87
C THR A 96 -3.12 -10.31 -9.44
N LEU A 97 -4.06 -9.75 -10.21
CA LEU A 97 -4.91 -8.62 -9.82
C LEU A 97 -6.31 -9.17 -9.55
N ARG A 98 -6.85 -8.92 -8.35
CA ARG A 98 -8.24 -9.24 -8.03
C ARG A 98 -9.13 -8.01 -8.00
N ARG A 99 -10.39 -8.23 -8.34
CA ARG A 99 -11.48 -7.25 -8.36
C ARG A 99 -12.63 -7.77 -7.49
N SER A 100 -13.25 -6.89 -6.75
CA SER A 100 -14.56 -7.05 -6.12
C SER A 100 -15.55 -6.13 -6.85
N ASN A 101 -16.84 -6.46 -6.79
CA ASN A 101 -17.96 -5.62 -7.20
C ASN A 101 -18.98 -5.37 -6.07
N ASP A 102 -18.60 -5.68 -4.83
CA ASP A 102 -19.46 -5.77 -3.65
C ASP A 102 -18.76 -5.29 -2.36
N ASN A 103 -17.91 -4.25 -2.47
CA ASN A 103 -17.17 -3.65 -1.33
C ASN A 103 -16.19 -4.62 -0.63
N GLY A 104 -15.64 -5.57 -1.40
CA GLY A 104 -14.66 -6.55 -0.95
C GLY A 104 -15.24 -7.79 -0.27
N ALA A 105 -16.55 -8.04 -0.38
CA ALA A 105 -17.16 -9.26 0.19
C ALA A 105 -16.81 -10.51 -0.64
N THR A 106 -16.78 -10.39 -1.98
CA THR A 106 -16.33 -11.44 -2.90
C THR A 106 -15.29 -10.90 -3.88
N TRP A 107 -14.48 -11.80 -4.45
CA TRP A 107 -13.32 -11.43 -5.27
C TRP A 107 -13.16 -12.37 -6.47
N GLU A 108 -13.00 -11.80 -7.66
CA GLU A 108 -12.61 -12.48 -8.90
C GLU A 108 -11.18 -12.10 -9.29
N SER A 109 -10.45 -12.97 -9.99
CA SER A 109 -9.15 -12.62 -10.58
C SER A 109 -9.37 -12.08 -11.99
N VAL A 110 -8.96 -10.84 -12.24
CA VAL A 110 -9.20 -10.13 -13.52
C VAL A 110 -7.95 -9.97 -14.38
N LEU A 111 -6.76 -10.17 -13.80
CA LEU A 111 -5.53 -10.34 -14.57
C LEU A 111 -4.94 -11.73 -14.30
N VAL A 112 -5.23 -12.65 -15.21
CA VAL A 112 -4.78 -14.05 -15.18
C VAL A 112 -4.03 -14.33 -16.49
N GLY A 113 -2.91 -15.04 -16.40
CA GLY A 113 -2.07 -15.36 -17.55
C GLY A 113 -1.10 -16.49 -17.22
N THR A 114 -0.10 -16.70 -18.07
CA THR A 114 0.88 -17.79 -17.96
C THR A 114 1.96 -17.59 -16.89
N GLN A 115 1.92 -16.48 -16.15
CA GLN A 115 2.94 -16.10 -15.16
C GLN A 115 2.31 -15.53 -13.88
N ASN A 116 3.01 -15.67 -12.76
CA ASN A 116 2.65 -15.01 -11.50
C ASN A 116 3.01 -13.51 -11.58
N TYR A 117 2.01 -12.65 -11.70
CA TYR A 117 2.17 -11.20 -11.75
C TYR A 117 2.54 -10.61 -10.38
N VAL A 118 3.43 -9.61 -10.38
CA VAL A 118 3.86 -8.88 -9.17
C VAL A 118 3.53 -7.40 -9.34
N PHE A 119 2.78 -6.85 -8.38
CA PHE A 119 2.49 -5.43 -8.29
C PHE A 119 3.25 -4.84 -7.10
N SER A 120 4.37 -4.17 -7.38
CA SER A 120 5.17 -3.46 -6.38
C SER A 120 4.84 -1.98 -6.37
N GLY A 121 5.07 -1.28 -5.24
CA GLY A 121 4.77 0.14 -5.09
C GLY A 121 3.34 0.50 -5.49
N GLU A 122 3.15 1.65 -6.15
CA GLU A 122 1.87 2.01 -6.75
C GLU A 122 1.84 1.71 -8.25
N ALA A 123 1.32 0.53 -8.55
CA ALA A 123 1.29 -0.09 -9.86
C ALA A 123 -0.11 -0.13 -10.50
N ILE A 124 -1.16 0.33 -9.82
CA ILE A 124 -2.54 0.37 -10.33
C ILE A 124 -3.11 1.78 -10.19
N ILE A 125 -3.59 2.36 -11.28
CA ILE A 125 -4.19 3.69 -11.32
C ILE A 125 -5.45 3.73 -12.18
N ASN A 126 -6.40 4.59 -11.83
CA ASN A 126 -7.52 4.95 -12.68
C ASN A 126 -7.25 6.28 -13.40
N ASP A 127 -7.93 6.48 -14.53
CA ASP A 127 -8.04 7.79 -15.15
C ASP A 127 -9.08 8.64 -14.38
N PRO A 128 -8.75 9.86 -13.92
CA PRO A 128 -9.69 10.72 -13.19
C PRO A 128 -10.72 11.41 -14.10
N LYS A 129 -10.45 11.52 -15.41
CA LYS A 129 -11.35 12.13 -16.41
C LYS A 129 -12.15 11.09 -17.19
N ALA A 130 -11.65 9.86 -17.31
CA ALA A 130 -12.33 8.75 -17.96
C ALA A 130 -12.34 7.49 -17.06
N PRO A 131 -13.14 7.43 -15.97
CA PRO A 131 -13.12 6.37 -14.96
C PRO A 131 -13.24 4.90 -15.44
N ALA A 132 -13.71 4.66 -16.67
CA ALA A 132 -13.71 3.33 -17.27
C ALA A 132 -12.30 2.83 -17.65
N ILE A 133 -11.33 3.74 -17.79
CA ILE A 133 -9.93 3.46 -18.12
C ILE A 133 -9.14 3.27 -16.83
N LEU A 134 -8.47 2.13 -16.73
CA LEU A 134 -7.51 1.83 -15.66
C LEU A 134 -6.22 1.30 -16.28
N TYR A 135 -5.11 1.52 -15.59
CA TYR A 135 -3.79 0.97 -15.92
C TYR A 135 -3.27 0.14 -14.75
N ALA A 136 -2.61 -0.97 -15.07
CA ALA A 136 -1.93 -1.85 -14.12
C ALA A 136 -0.55 -2.21 -14.67
N ALA A 137 0.48 -2.19 -13.85
CA ALA A 137 1.86 -2.26 -14.29
C ALA A 137 2.64 -3.37 -13.56
N GLU A 138 3.29 -4.24 -14.31
CA GLU A 138 3.89 -5.47 -13.78
C GLU A 138 5.38 -5.27 -13.49
N PHE A 139 5.81 -5.66 -12.28
CA PHE A 139 7.14 -5.33 -11.76
C PHE A 139 8.29 -6.06 -12.47
N LEU A 140 8.13 -7.32 -12.86
CA LEU A 140 9.23 -8.17 -13.35
C LEU A 140 9.48 -8.04 -14.85
N THR A 141 8.42 -7.99 -15.66
CA THR A 141 8.46 -7.88 -17.12
C THR A 141 8.32 -6.45 -17.62
N SER A 142 8.05 -5.49 -16.72
CA SER A 142 7.69 -4.10 -17.05
C SER A 142 6.54 -3.98 -18.06
N THR A 143 5.62 -4.96 -18.07
CA THR A 143 4.44 -4.94 -18.94
C THR A 143 3.38 -4.02 -18.34
N VAL A 144 2.84 -3.12 -19.16
CA VAL A 144 1.70 -2.27 -18.78
C VAL A 144 0.43 -2.80 -19.43
N PHE A 145 -0.56 -3.06 -18.57
CA PHE A 145 -1.90 -3.50 -18.92
C PHE A 145 -2.87 -2.33 -18.83
N ARG A 146 -3.92 -2.38 -19.65
CA ARG A 146 -4.98 -1.38 -19.70
C ARG A 146 -6.35 -2.04 -19.74
N SER A 147 -7.27 -1.47 -18.97
CA SER A 147 -8.70 -1.75 -19.06
C SER A 147 -9.44 -0.55 -19.66
N THR A 148 -10.60 -0.81 -20.27
CA THR A 148 -11.56 0.22 -20.73
C THR A 148 -12.98 -0.04 -20.25
N ASP A 149 -13.18 -1.02 -19.36
CA ASP A 149 -14.50 -1.53 -18.94
C ASP A 149 -14.67 -1.57 -17.41
N ARG A 150 -13.94 -0.70 -16.70
CA ARG A 150 -13.84 -0.66 -15.22
C ARG A 150 -13.17 -1.91 -14.65
N GLY A 151 -12.10 -2.35 -15.30
CA GLY A 151 -11.20 -3.42 -14.85
C GLY A 151 -11.78 -4.82 -14.88
N ARG A 152 -12.84 -5.07 -15.68
CA ARG A 152 -13.40 -6.41 -15.90
C ARG A 152 -12.53 -7.21 -16.86
N SER A 153 -12.00 -6.55 -17.89
CA SER A 153 -10.99 -7.10 -18.80
C SER A 153 -9.76 -6.19 -18.89
N TRP A 154 -8.62 -6.81 -19.18
CA TRP A 154 -7.31 -6.17 -19.21
C TRP A 154 -6.52 -6.66 -20.43
N HIS A 155 -5.89 -5.72 -21.12
CA HIS A 155 -5.11 -5.98 -22.34
C HIS A 155 -3.68 -5.52 -22.12
N ALA A 156 -2.70 -6.34 -22.47
CA ALA A 156 -1.30 -5.91 -22.49
C ALA A 156 -1.11 -4.88 -23.60
N MET A 157 -0.56 -3.71 -23.26
CA MET A 157 -0.36 -2.60 -24.22
C MET A 157 1.05 -2.62 -24.81
N GLY A 158 2.04 -2.87 -23.96
CA GLY A 158 3.46 -2.86 -24.28
C GLY A 158 4.29 -3.09 -23.01
N SER A 159 5.59 -3.25 -23.17
CA SER A 159 6.54 -3.33 -22.05
C SER A 159 7.65 -2.30 -22.21
N ILE A 160 8.27 -1.91 -21.09
CA ILE A 160 9.43 -1.03 -21.13
C ILE A 160 10.62 -1.83 -21.70
N PRO A 161 11.29 -1.34 -22.76
CA PRO A 161 12.38 -2.07 -23.39
C PRO A 161 13.61 -2.19 -22.47
N ALA A 162 14.51 -3.10 -22.81
CA ALA A 162 15.83 -3.16 -22.19
C ALA A 162 16.59 -1.84 -22.40
N ASP A 163 17.20 -1.34 -21.34
CA ASP A 163 17.91 -0.06 -21.39
C ASP A 163 19.25 -0.23 -22.15
N SER A 164 19.31 0.27 -23.38
CA SER A 164 20.51 0.23 -24.24
C SER A 164 21.63 1.15 -23.78
N THR A 165 21.41 2.00 -22.77
CA THR A 165 22.48 2.82 -22.14
C THR A 165 23.29 2.02 -21.11
N LEU A 166 22.80 0.85 -20.69
CA LEU A 166 23.51 -0.03 -19.76
C LEU A 166 24.48 -0.98 -20.48
N PRO A 167 25.65 -1.30 -19.90
CA PRO A 167 26.62 -2.25 -20.49
C PRO A 167 26.04 -3.64 -20.77
N THR A 168 25.05 -4.05 -19.97
CA THR A 168 24.23 -5.24 -20.21
C THR A 168 22.78 -4.77 -20.29
N PRO A 169 22.19 -4.60 -21.48
CA PRO A 169 20.79 -4.19 -21.61
C PRO A 169 19.86 -5.24 -21.03
N ILE A 170 19.19 -4.88 -19.94
CA ILE A 170 18.16 -5.70 -19.29
C ILE A 170 16.92 -4.83 -19.01
N PRO A 171 15.69 -5.34 -19.22
CA PRO A 171 14.47 -4.62 -18.88
C PRO A 171 14.52 -4.10 -17.44
N PRO A 172 14.13 -2.84 -17.18
CA PRO A 172 13.99 -2.36 -15.81
C PRO A 172 12.92 -3.18 -15.07
N ARG A 173 12.89 -3.06 -13.74
CA ARG A 173 11.72 -3.47 -12.97
C ARG A 173 10.88 -2.25 -12.66
N LEU A 174 9.57 -2.34 -12.86
CA LEU A 174 8.64 -1.22 -12.78
C LEU A 174 8.08 -1.12 -11.36
N CYS A 175 8.48 -0.06 -10.64
CA CYS A 175 8.12 0.17 -9.23
C CYS A 175 6.88 1.05 -9.06
N CYS A 176 6.54 1.89 -10.06
CA CYS A 176 5.24 2.57 -10.10
C CYS A 176 4.81 3.00 -11.50
N ILE A 177 3.52 3.33 -11.63
CA ILE A 177 2.95 3.99 -12.81
C ILE A 177 2.16 5.24 -12.40
N ALA A 178 2.27 6.31 -13.18
CA ALA A 178 1.54 7.56 -12.98
C ALA A 178 0.96 8.08 -14.30
N LEU A 179 -0.27 8.61 -14.24
CA LEU A 179 -0.95 9.26 -15.36
C LEU A 179 -0.84 10.78 -15.23
N ARG A 180 -0.57 11.49 -16.33
CA ARG A 180 -0.60 12.96 -16.34
C ARG A 180 -2.07 13.44 -16.29
N PRO A 181 -2.48 14.29 -15.32
CA PRO A 181 -3.90 14.51 -14.99
C PRO A 181 -4.71 15.25 -16.07
N ASP A 182 -4.06 15.77 -17.11
CA ASP A 182 -4.69 16.34 -18.28
C ASP A 182 -4.95 15.36 -19.42
N SER A 183 -4.39 14.14 -19.35
CA SER A 183 -4.37 13.15 -20.43
C SER A 183 -4.94 11.80 -19.99
N THR A 184 -5.44 11.03 -20.95
CA THR A 184 -5.89 9.64 -20.74
C THR A 184 -4.83 8.59 -21.14
N GLY A 185 -3.67 9.04 -21.66
CA GLY A 185 -2.67 8.18 -22.30
C GLY A 185 -1.21 8.63 -22.19
N ILE A 186 -0.91 9.74 -21.51
CA ILE A 186 0.46 10.15 -21.19
C ILE A 186 0.83 9.59 -19.81
N LEU A 187 1.68 8.57 -19.80
CA LEU A 187 2.03 7.76 -18.64
C LEU A 187 3.51 7.90 -18.32
N TYR A 188 3.83 7.77 -17.03
CA TYR A 188 5.19 7.67 -16.52
C TYR A 188 5.34 6.37 -15.75
N ALA A 189 6.50 5.74 -15.89
CA ALA A 189 6.87 4.57 -15.12
C ALA A 189 8.14 4.86 -14.34
N GLY A 190 8.06 4.74 -13.01
CA GLY A 190 9.22 4.76 -12.12
C GLY A 190 9.80 3.35 -11.99
N CYS A 191 11.12 3.23 -12.04
CA CYS A 191 11.79 1.94 -12.18
C CYS A 191 13.02 1.78 -11.27
N GLN A 192 13.41 0.52 -11.06
CA GLN A 192 14.72 0.14 -10.52
C GLN A 192 15.88 0.70 -11.36
N GLY A 193 16.98 0.99 -10.69
CA GLY A 193 18.12 1.71 -11.24
C GLY A 193 17.78 3.17 -11.53
N SER A 194 17.07 3.86 -10.63
CA SER A 194 16.82 5.31 -10.69
C SER A 194 16.41 5.84 -12.08
N ALA A 195 15.45 5.17 -12.72
CA ALA A 195 15.01 5.48 -14.08
C ALA A 195 13.53 5.89 -14.14
N ILE A 196 13.23 6.91 -14.94
CA ILE A 196 11.88 7.34 -15.29
C ILE A 196 11.70 7.17 -16.80
N TYR A 197 10.69 6.38 -17.17
CA TYR A 197 10.24 6.21 -18.54
C TYR A 197 8.92 6.94 -18.77
N ARG A 198 8.68 7.33 -20.02
CA ARG A 198 7.44 7.98 -20.46
C ARG A 198 6.84 7.26 -21.67
N SER A 199 5.53 7.15 -21.69
CA SER A 199 4.71 6.80 -22.85
C SER A 199 3.76 7.96 -23.14
N ASP A 200 3.50 8.23 -24.42
CA ASP A 200 2.52 9.21 -24.88
C ASP A 200 1.38 8.55 -25.71
N ASP A 201 1.32 7.21 -25.70
CA ASP A 201 0.42 6.40 -26.52
C ASP A 201 -0.32 5.33 -25.71
N SER A 202 -0.63 5.62 -24.44
CA SER A 202 -1.34 4.72 -23.50
C SER A 202 -0.57 3.43 -23.15
N GLY A 203 0.76 3.53 -23.08
CA GLY A 203 1.64 2.45 -22.60
C GLY A 203 2.07 1.45 -23.67
N ARG A 204 1.88 1.76 -24.97
CA ARG A 204 2.29 0.90 -26.09
C ARG A 204 3.78 1.02 -26.37
N THR A 205 4.30 2.25 -26.40
CA THR A 205 5.73 2.53 -26.55
C THR A 205 6.24 3.37 -25.38
N TRP A 206 7.52 3.16 -25.04
CA TRP A 206 8.18 3.76 -23.89
C TRP A 206 9.54 4.32 -24.29
N ARG A 207 9.85 5.52 -23.80
CA ARG A 207 11.18 6.15 -23.89
C ARG A 207 11.75 6.38 -22.50
N LEU A 208 13.04 6.13 -22.33
CA LEU A 208 13.78 6.61 -21.17
C LEU A 208 13.82 8.14 -21.24
N ILE A 209 13.29 8.81 -20.21
CA ILE A 209 13.41 10.26 -20.08
C ILE A 209 14.66 10.60 -19.29
N GLN A 210 14.85 9.93 -18.15
CA GLN A 210 15.95 10.23 -17.26
C GLN A 210 16.38 8.98 -16.48
N ARG A 211 17.69 8.81 -16.38
CA ARG A 211 18.37 7.88 -15.48
C ARG A 211 19.24 8.75 -14.58
N PHE A 212 18.90 8.84 -13.30
CA PHE A 212 19.61 9.76 -12.39
C PHE A 212 21.03 9.28 -12.09
N TYR A 213 21.25 7.96 -12.01
CA TYR A 213 22.57 7.38 -11.77
C TYR A 213 22.87 6.20 -12.70
N GLN A 214 24.13 6.13 -13.14
CA GLN A 214 24.69 5.01 -13.92
C GLN A 214 25.51 4.10 -13.00
N THR A 215 24.88 3.53 -11.97
CA THR A 215 25.50 2.52 -11.11
C THR A 215 25.27 1.12 -11.69
N LYS A 216 26.23 0.19 -11.49
CA LYS A 216 26.06 -1.23 -11.85
C LYS A 216 25.12 -1.98 -10.91
N LEU A 217 24.86 -1.42 -9.74
CA LEU A 217 23.92 -1.96 -8.76
C LEU A 217 22.52 -1.38 -9.07
N ARG A 218 21.49 -2.21 -9.06
CA ARG A 218 20.09 -1.74 -9.05
C ARG A 218 19.71 -1.34 -7.62
N ASP A 219 20.46 -0.40 -7.07
CA ASP A 219 20.45 0.07 -5.68
C ASP A 219 19.39 1.13 -5.38
N THR A 220 18.76 1.64 -6.44
CA THR A 220 17.92 2.83 -6.43
C THR A 220 16.59 2.53 -7.09
N GLU A 221 15.49 3.01 -6.54
CA GLU A 221 14.15 2.84 -7.10
C GLU A 221 13.41 4.18 -7.18
N ILE A 222 12.50 4.30 -8.16
CA ILE A 222 11.49 5.37 -8.20
C ILE A 222 10.12 4.74 -7.84
N PRO A 223 9.79 4.57 -6.54
CA PRO A 223 8.59 3.86 -6.10
C PRO A 223 7.30 4.66 -6.19
N GLN A 224 7.34 6.00 -6.32
CA GLN A 224 6.16 6.82 -6.56
C GLN A 224 6.46 8.07 -7.41
N ILE A 225 5.57 8.36 -8.35
CA ILE A 225 5.52 9.59 -9.16
C ILE A 225 4.13 10.21 -9.01
N ARG A 226 4.06 11.54 -8.91
CA ARG A 226 2.82 12.33 -8.78
C ARG A 226 2.87 13.55 -9.68
N PHE A 227 1.72 13.92 -10.25
CA PHE A 227 1.55 15.20 -10.94
C PHE A 227 0.52 16.06 -10.22
N SER A 228 0.71 17.37 -10.24
CA SER A 228 -0.25 18.33 -9.69
C SER A 228 -1.55 18.31 -10.52
N SER A 229 -2.68 18.18 -9.84
CA SER A 229 -4.00 18.35 -10.46
C SER A 229 -4.31 19.81 -10.80
N LEU A 230 -3.63 20.78 -10.16
CA LEU A 230 -3.72 22.21 -10.50
C LEU A 230 -2.91 22.55 -11.74
N ARG A 231 -1.71 21.93 -11.88
CA ARG A 231 -0.75 22.24 -12.95
C ARG A 231 -0.16 20.94 -13.52
N PRO A 232 -0.73 20.37 -14.59
CA PRO A 232 -0.29 19.09 -15.17
C PRO A 232 1.18 19.02 -15.61
N ASN A 233 1.84 20.17 -15.79
CA ASN A 233 3.27 20.25 -16.09
C ASN A 233 4.17 20.16 -14.84
N VAL A 234 3.61 20.33 -13.63
CA VAL A 234 4.34 20.19 -12.37
C VAL A 234 4.15 18.78 -11.84
N GLY A 235 5.25 18.12 -11.53
CA GLY A 235 5.24 16.77 -10.96
C GLY A 235 6.43 16.53 -10.03
N TYR A 236 6.29 15.49 -9.22
CA TYR A 236 7.20 15.12 -8.15
C TYR A 236 7.45 13.61 -8.20
N ALA A 237 8.69 13.20 -7.98
CA ALA A 237 9.10 11.81 -7.87
C ALA A 237 9.96 11.66 -6.61
N VAL A 238 9.76 10.56 -5.88
CA VAL A 238 10.64 10.18 -4.76
C VAL A 238 11.56 9.05 -5.18
N MET A 239 12.76 9.04 -4.60
CA MET A 239 13.78 8.02 -4.89
C MET A 239 14.27 7.36 -3.59
N THR A 240 14.15 6.05 -3.57
CA THR A 240 14.69 5.16 -2.54
C THR A 240 16.09 4.73 -2.96
N TYR A 241 17.00 4.57 -2.00
CA TYR A 241 18.30 3.94 -2.25
C TYR A 241 18.75 3.11 -1.03
N PHE A 242 19.46 2.02 -1.29
CA PHE A 242 19.74 1.00 -0.25
C PHE A 242 21.20 0.98 0.24
N PHE A 243 22.19 1.34 -0.60
CA PHE A 243 23.61 1.22 -0.25
C PHE A 243 24.25 2.57 0.15
N TRP A 244 24.70 2.65 1.40
CA TRP A 244 25.36 3.84 1.97
C TRP A 244 26.50 4.45 1.12
N PRO A 245 27.42 3.68 0.49
CA PRO A 245 28.52 4.26 -0.29
C PRO A 245 28.07 5.03 -1.55
N LEU A 246 26.84 4.83 -2.02
CA LEU A 246 26.31 5.41 -3.24
C LEU A 246 25.51 6.67 -2.91
N ARG A 247 26.23 7.75 -2.65
CA ARG A 247 25.65 9.00 -2.15
C ARG A 247 26.06 10.24 -2.95
N PRO A 248 25.21 11.28 -2.91
CA PRO A 248 23.80 11.27 -2.50
C PRO A 248 22.89 10.77 -3.65
N ASN A 249 22.15 9.67 -3.45
CA ASN A 249 21.35 9.00 -4.49
C ASN A 249 19.83 8.90 -4.22
N GLY A 250 19.28 9.71 -3.30
CA GLY A 250 17.88 9.62 -2.90
C GLY A 250 17.03 10.86 -3.19
N GLY A 251 16.03 11.03 -2.34
CA GLY A 251 15.31 12.29 -2.17
C GLY A 251 14.14 12.55 -3.11
N LEU A 252 13.69 13.79 -3.06
CA LEU A 252 12.58 14.36 -3.80
C LEU A 252 13.11 15.07 -5.04
N TRP A 253 12.49 14.76 -6.19
CA TRP A 253 12.79 15.29 -7.51
C TRP A 253 11.54 15.96 -8.08
N ARG A 254 11.74 16.99 -8.90
CA ARG A 254 10.65 17.83 -9.43
C ARG A 254 10.80 18.05 -10.93
N THR A 255 9.67 18.02 -11.63
CA THR A 255 9.52 18.48 -13.02
C THR A 255 8.60 19.70 -13.07
N THR A 256 8.84 20.60 -14.03
CA THR A 256 7.96 21.74 -14.35
C THR A 256 7.63 21.85 -15.84
N ASP A 257 8.11 20.90 -16.66
CA ASP A 257 7.89 20.84 -18.11
C ASP A 257 6.92 19.70 -18.50
N GLY A 258 6.25 19.09 -17.51
CA GLY A 258 5.38 17.95 -17.72
C GLY A 258 6.18 16.68 -17.98
N GLY A 259 7.19 16.41 -17.15
CA GLY A 259 7.91 15.15 -17.10
C GLY A 259 8.89 14.90 -18.24
N TRP A 260 9.37 15.96 -18.91
CA TRP A 260 10.45 15.88 -19.90
C TRP A 260 11.84 16.02 -19.26
N SER A 261 11.94 16.72 -18.14
CA SER A 261 13.14 16.77 -17.30
C SER A 261 12.79 16.78 -15.81
N TRP A 262 13.68 16.21 -14.99
CA TRP A 262 13.55 16.11 -13.55
C TRP A 262 14.81 16.63 -12.86
N GLN A 263 14.64 17.50 -11.87
CA GLN A 263 15.73 18.15 -11.14
C GLN A 263 15.67 17.79 -9.65
N PRO A 264 16.82 17.73 -8.94
CA PRO A 264 16.82 17.53 -7.50
C PRO A 264 16.07 18.68 -6.82
N TYR A 265 15.24 18.37 -5.83
CA TYR A 265 14.39 19.37 -5.18
C TYR A 265 14.52 19.41 -3.64
N GLY A 266 14.75 18.26 -3.01
CA GLY A 266 15.17 18.19 -1.60
C GLY A 266 15.49 16.77 -1.16
N PHE A 267 16.09 16.62 0.03
CA PHE A 267 16.34 15.33 0.68
C PHE A 267 17.24 14.33 -0.09
N GLN A 268 18.15 14.79 -0.96
CA GLN A 268 19.02 13.93 -1.79
C GLN A 268 19.88 12.91 -1.00
N ASP A 269 20.09 13.17 0.29
CA ASP A 269 20.80 12.35 1.27
C ASP A 269 19.92 11.34 2.01
N THR A 270 18.61 11.30 1.72
CA THR A 270 17.57 10.56 2.42
C THR A 270 16.84 9.63 1.45
N SER A 271 16.59 8.40 1.85
CA SER A 271 15.86 7.41 1.07
C SER A 271 14.35 7.64 1.26
N LEU A 272 13.64 7.99 0.18
CA LEU A 272 12.21 8.32 0.19
C LEU A 272 11.40 7.35 -0.67
N TRP A 273 10.26 6.89 -0.15
CA TRP A 273 9.39 5.90 -0.81
C TRP A 273 7.99 6.41 -1.12
N ALA A 274 7.36 7.11 -0.19
CA ALA A 274 6.00 7.60 -0.37
C ALA A 274 5.96 9.11 -0.61
N ILE A 275 5.05 9.53 -1.50
CA ILE A 275 4.67 10.93 -1.68
C ILE A 275 3.14 11.09 -1.85
N GLY A 276 2.56 11.91 -0.98
CA GLY A 276 1.23 12.46 -1.13
C GLY A 276 1.28 13.86 -1.74
N ILE A 277 0.30 14.16 -2.58
CA ILE A 277 0.04 15.50 -3.12
C ILE A 277 -1.45 15.79 -3.03
N ARG A 278 -1.84 17.03 -2.73
CA ARG A 278 -3.20 17.51 -2.94
C ARG A 278 -3.23 19.00 -3.29
N PRO A 279 -4.25 19.46 -4.03
CA PRO A 279 -4.49 20.89 -4.19
C PRO A 279 -4.86 21.52 -2.83
N ARG A 280 -4.31 22.71 -2.55
CA ARG A 280 -4.65 23.56 -1.41
C ARG A 280 -4.69 25.01 -1.90
N GLN A 281 -5.90 25.53 -2.18
CA GLN A 281 -6.08 26.84 -2.80
C GLN A 281 -5.35 26.95 -4.17
N ASP A 282 -4.33 27.81 -4.28
CA ASP A 282 -3.57 28.11 -5.49
C ASP A 282 -2.30 27.25 -5.66
N ARG A 283 -2.00 26.36 -4.69
CA ARG A 283 -0.74 25.62 -4.60
C ARG A 283 -0.96 24.15 -4.23
N ASP A 284 0.10 23.36 -4.39
CA ASP A 284 0.12 21.95 -3.96
C ASP A 284 0.61 21.83 -2.51
N GLU A 285 -0.14 21.10 -1.69
CA GLU A 285 0.35 20.57 -0.41
C GLU A 285 1.02 19.21 -0.68
N LEU A 286 2.21 19.00 -0.12
CA LEU A 286 3.01 17.80 -0.27
C LEU A 286 3.24 17.12 1.07
N ILE A 287 3.38 15.79 1.04
CA ILE A 287 3.94 15.01 2.14
C ILE A 287 4.85 13.93 1.58
N VAL A 288 6.02 13.73 2.18
CA VAL A 288 6.97 12.68 1.81
C VAL A 288 7.31 11.80 3.00
N GLY A 289 7.59 10.53 2.73
CA GLY A 289 7.90 9.52 3.73
C GLY A 289 9.10 8.66 3.34
N GLY A 290 9.93 8.32 4.34
CA GLY A 290 11.18 7.61 4.15
C GLY A 290 11.09 6.08 4.12
N PHE A 291 12.19 5.43 3.72
CA PHE A 291 12.32 3.98 3.69
C PHE A 291 13.74 3.48 3.97
N THR A 292 13.89 2.43 4.78
CA THR A 292 15.13 1.63 4.92
C THR A 292 14.83 0.12 4.85
N GLU A 293 15.80 -0.66 4.38
CA GLU A 293 15.61 -2.08 4.04
C GLU A 293 16.09 -3.07 5.15
N PHE A 294 16.76 -2.58 6.22
CA PHE A 294 17.37 -3.46 7.25
C PHE A 294 17.19 -2.99 8.70
N PHE A 295 17.33 -3.96 9.62
CA PHE A 295 17.17 -3.83 11.07
C PHE A 295 18.48 -3.58 11.84
N ASP A 296 19.63 -3.59 11.17
CA ASP A 296 20.94 -3.43 11.81
C ASP A 296 21.49 -1.99 11.70
N ALA A 297 22.20 -1.57 12.74
CA ALA A 297 22.61 -0.18 12.98
C ALA A 297 23.64 0.40 11.98
N ASP A 298 24.18 -0.41 11.07
CA ASP A 298 25.17 0.01 10.06
C ASP A 298 24.54 0.58 8.78
N THR A 299 23.21 0.60 8.63
CA THR A 299 22.57 1.42 7.59
C THR A 299 22.55 2.88 8.01
N VAL A 300 23.62 3.62 7.71
CA VAL A 300 23.68 5.09 7.91
C VAL A 300 22.77 5.85 6.91
N VAL A 301 21.79 5.18 6.27
CA VAL A 301 20.82 5.74 5.32
C VAL A 301 19.58 6.24 6.06
N PRO A 302 19.33 7.57 6.15
CA PRO A 302 18.09 8.11 6.69
C PRO A 302 16.92 7.65 5.82
N GLY A 303 15.88 7.13 6.48
CA GLY A 303 14.68 6.62 5.83
C GLY A 303 13.67 6.12 6.86
N ALA A 304 14.15 5.38 7.87
CA ALA A 304 13.32 4.97 9.02
C ALA A 304 12.64 6.18 9.69
N ARG A 305 11.33 6.07 9.91
CA ARG A 305 10.50 7.03 10.68
C ARG A 305 10.49 8.48 10.18
N ILE A 306 10.90 8.73 8.92
CA ILE A 306 10.87 10.06 8.32
C ILE A 306 9.50 10.34 7.69
N VAL A 307 8.83 11.39 8.17
CA VAL A 307 7.63 11.99 7.58
C VAL A 307 7.78 13.52 7.57
N ARG A 308 7.76 14.13 6.38
CA ARG A 308 7.90 15.58 6.17
C ARG A 308 6.71 16.11 5.39
N ARG A 309 6.08 17.18 5.86
CA ARG A 309 4.92 17.82 5.22
C ARG A 309 5.23 19.25 4.80
N SER A 310 4.78 19.67 3.62
CA SER A 310 4.92 21.03 3.11
C SER A 310 3.55 21.55 2.66
N VAL A 311 3.24 22.80 3.03
CA VAL A 311 2.03 23.52 2.59
C VAL A 311 2.34 24.57 1.51
N ASP A 312 3.57 24.56 0.98
CA ASP A 312 4.10 25.57 0.06
C ASP A 312 4.89 24.93 -1.09
N GLU A 313 4.38 23.82 -1.64
CA GLU A 313 4.91 23.12 -2.83
C GLU A 313 6.29 22.46 -2.65
N GLY A 314 6.74 22.34 -1.39
CA GLY A 314 8.03 21.79 -0.96
C GLY A 314 9.13 22.84 -0.73
N ARG A 315 8.78 24.13 -0.60
CA ARG A 315 9.72 25.22 -0.31
C ARG A 315 10.13 25.27 1.17
N SER A 316 9.27 24.81 2.08
CA SER A 316 9.55 24.59 3.50
C SER A 316 8.85 23.33 4.01
N TRP A 317 9.35 22.76 5.10
CA TRP A 317 8.95 21.44 5.58
C TRP A 317 8.75 21.39 7.10
N GLN A 318 7.60 20.86 7.51
CA GLN A 318 7.24 20.49 8.88
C GLN A 318 7.69 19.04 9.14
N THR A 319 8.24 18.79 10.32
CA THR A 319 8.67 17.46 10.77
C THR A 319 7.56 16.80 11.59
N HIS A 320 7.20 15.57 11.26
CA HIS A 320 6.19 14.79 12.00
C HIS A 320 6.77 13.54 12.72
N ASP A 321 8.03 13.18 12.49
CA ASP A 321 8.68 11.94 12.97
C ASP A 321 8.43 11.63 14.44
N GLN A 322 8.60 12.64 15.31
CA GLN A 322 8.49 12.49 16.76
C GLN A 322 7.03 12.57 17.26
N ALA A 323 6.12 13.08 16.43
CA ALA A 323 4.70 13.21 16.77
C ALA A 323 3.89 11.95 16.42
N ILE A 324 4.41 11.07 15.56
CA ILE A 324 3.79 9.78 15.23
C ILE A 324 4.01 8.79 16.39
N PRO A 325 2.96 8.15 16.93
CA PRO A 325 3.08 7.18 18.03
C PRO A 325 3.58 5.82 17.52
N TRP A 326 4.85 5.77 17.12
CA TRP A 326 5.52 4.52 16.72
C TRP A 326 5.50 3.50 17.86
N MET A 327 5.27 2.23 17.53
CA MET A 327 5.48 1.12 18.47
C MET A 327 6.29 0.01 17.81
N GLY A 328 6.96 -0.78 18.65
CA GLY A 328 7.80 -1.88 18.21
C GLY A 328 9.13 -1.43 17.61
N THR A 329 9.85 -2.42 17.09
CA THR A 329 11.20 -2.30 16.52
C THR A 329 11.19 -2.11 14.99
N LEU A 330 10.01 -2.07 14.36
CA LEU A 330 9.88 -1.84 12.92
C LEU A 330 10.37 -0.43 12.54
N PRO A 331 10.97 -0.26 11.35
CA PRO A 331 11.59 0.99 10.93
C PRO A 331 10.57 2.11 10.65
N GLY A 332 9.26 1.80 10.59
CA GLY A 332 8.24 2.81 10.36
C GLY A 332 8.31 3.34 8.93
N ASN A 333 8.62 2.47 7.97
CA ASN A 333 8.76 2.81 6.55
C ASN A 333 7.43 3.30 5.98
N ALA A 334 7.48 4.25 5.06
CA ALA A 334 6.30 4.90 4.53
C ALA A 334 5.88 4.34 3.17
N PHE A 335 4.71 3.70 3.09
CA PHE A 335 4.24 3.08 1.85
C PHE A 335 3.25 3.93 1.06
N ALA A 336 2.29 4.59 1.72
CA ALA A 336 1.37 5.52 1.06
C ALA A 336 0.78 6.56 2.02
N PHE A 337 0.45 7.72 1.44
CA PHE A 337 -0.36 8.76 2.08
C PHE A 337 -1.68 8.93 1.33
N ARG A 338 -2.77 9.20 2.06
CA ARG A 338 -4.09 9.50 1.49
C ARG A 338 -4.73 10.64 2.26
N TYR A 339 -5.29 11.61 1.56
CA TYR A 339 -6.09 12.68 2.14
C TYR A 339 -7.58 12.36 2.00
N ALA A 340 -8.36 12.75 3.00
CA ALA A 340 -9.82 12.66 2.99
C ALA A 340 -10.43 13.97 3.53
N THR A 341 -11.59 14.35 3.00
CA THR A 341 -12.36 15.50 3.46
C THR A 341 -13.79 15.05 3.72
N ASP A 342 -14.23 15.07 4.98
CA ASP A 342 -15.57 14.70 5.43
C ASP A 342 -16.28 15.93 5.99
N GLY A 343 -17.09 16.59 5.15
CA GLY A 343 -17.65 17.91 5.44
C GLY A 343 -16.54 18.93 5.71
N ASN A 344 -16.52 19.50 6.91
CA ASN A 344 -15.51 20.47 7.34
C ASN A 344 -14.24 19.84 7.94
N ARG A 345 -14.19 18.51 8.10
CA ARG A 345 -13.00 17.83 8.64
C ARG A 345 -12.09 17.35 7.51
N GLU A 346 -10.80 17.64 7.63
CA GLU A 346 -9.78 17.08 6.75
C GLU A 346 -8.91 16.09 7.54
N ARG A 347 -8.62 14.93 6.95
CA ARG A 347 -7.72 13.93 7.54
C ARG A 347 -6.63 13.54 6.55
N LEU A 348 -5.45 13.29 7.10
CA LEU A 348 -4.33 12.68 6.42
C LEU A 348 -4.09 11.29 7.02
N TYR A 349 -4.20 10.25 6.20
CA TYR A 349 -3.90 8.87 6.53
C TYR A 349 -2.52 8.48 6.00
N TYR A 350 -1.85 7.61 6.74
CA TYR A 350 -0.48 7.17 6.52
C TYR A 350 -0.36 5.66 6.80
N VAL A 351 0.05 4.85 5.81
CA VAL A 351 0.31 3.41 5.99
C VAL A 351 1.79 3.09 6.03
N SER A 352 2.15 2.21 6.96
CA SER A 352 3.51 1.86 7.33
C SER A 352 3.62 0.38 7.73
N ASP A 353 4.84 -0.17 7.71
CA ASP A 353 5.12 -1.48 8.33
C ASP A 353 4.81 -1.48 9.84
N ALA A 354 4.86 -0.32 10.50
CA ALA A 354 4.50 -0.15 11.91
C ALA A 354 3.00 0.15 12.18
N GLY A 355 2.14 0.19 11.15
CA GLY A 355 0.69 0.41 11.31
C GLY A 355 0.04 1.36 10.30
N LEU A 356 -1.26 1.59 10.50
CA LEU A 356 -1.99 2.72 9.90
C LEU A 356 -2.07 3.86 10.91
N TYR A 357 -1.82 5.08 10.48
CA TYR A 357 -1.91 6.30 11.27
C TYR A 357 -2.80 7.34 10.59
N ALA A 358 -3.42 8.21 11.39
CA ALA A 358 -4.20 9.35 10.92
C ALA A 358 -3.87 10.63 11.70
N LEU A 359 -3.98 11.76 11.01
CA LEU A 359 -3.86 13.11 11.54
C LEU A 359 -5.12 13.90 11.14
N ASP A 360 -5.85 14.47 12.10
CA ASP A 360 -6.88 15.47 11.79
C ASP A 360 -6.16 16.79 11.48
N LEU A 361 -6.35 17.32 10.27
CA LEU A 361 -5.70 18.55 9.79
C LEU A 361 -6.51 19.80 10.15
N THR A 362 -7.69 19.61 10.75
CA THR A 362 -8.70 20.63 11.05
C THR A 362 -9.02 20.77 12.54
N SER A 363 -8.49 19.87 13.38
CA SER A 363 -8.65 19.89 14.83
C SER A 363 -7.37 19.43 15.53
N ASP A 364 -7.11 20.00 16.69
CA ASP A 364 -6.09 19.52 17.64
C ASP A 364 -6.68 18.50 18.64
N GLU A 365 -8.01 18.29 18.64
CA GLU A 365 -8.64 17.23 19.43
C GLU A 365 -8.21 15.85 18.89
N PRO A 366 -7.81 14.90 19.75
CA PRO A 366 -7.54 13.52 19.32
C PRO A 366 -8.82 12.89 18.75
N LEU A 367 -8.67 11.93 17.83
CA LEU A 367 -9.83 11.17 17.35
C LEU A 367 -10.38 10.31 18.51
N PRO A 368 -11.66 9.91 18.47
CA PRO A 368 -12.20 8.98 19.44
C PRO A 368 -11.33 7.72 19.60
N PRO A 369 -11.28 7.10 20.79
CA PRO A 369 -10.59 5.83 20.98
C PRO A 369 -11.09 4.79 19.97
N ILE A 370 -10.15 4.10 19.32
CA ILE A 370 -10.48 3.03 18.36
C ILE A 370 -11.14 1.89 19.13
N GLN A 371 -12.34 1.51 18.70
CA GLN A 371 -13.05 0.35 19.23
C GLN A 371 -12.86 -0.78 18.24
N ARG A 372 -12.11 -1.81 18.65
CA ARG A 372 -11.84 -2.97 17.80
C ARG A 372 -12.30 -4.21 18.55
N GLU A 373 -13.44 -4.75 18.12
CA GLU A 373 -13.94 -6.00 18.68
C GLU A 373 -13.03 -7.18 18.27
N PRO A 374 -12.99 -8.27 19.08
CA PRO A 374 -12.35 -9.51 18.68
C PRO A 374 -13.01 -10.03 17.40
N LEU A 375 -12.22 -10.22 16.34
CA LEU A 375 -12.73 -10.77 15.09
C LEU A 375 -12.28 -12.21 14.94
N VAL A 376 -13.22 -13.11 14.62
CA VAL A 376 -12.93 -14.50 14.26
C VAL A 376 -13.72 -14.84 13.00
N VAL A 377 -12.99 -15.06 11.91
CA VAL A 377 -13.52 -15.43 10.59
C VAL A 377 -13.36 -16.93 10.41
N ILE A 378 -14.47 -17.61 10.12
CA ILE A 378 -14.50 -19.05 9.83
C ILE A 378 -15.03 -19.25 8.42
N GLN A 379 -14.18 -19.75 7.53
CA GLN A 379 -14.52 -20.03 6.14
C GLN A 379 -14.62 -21.55 5.93
N PRO A 380 -15.84 -22.11 5.82
CA PRO A 380 -16.02 -23.52 5.51
C PRO A 380 -15.77 -23.80 4.03
N SER A 381 -15.08 -24.90 3.76
CA SER A 381 -14.99 -25.53 2.45
C SER A 381 -15.28 -27.02 2.59
N ARG A 382 -15.32 -27.77 1.47
CA ARG A 382 -15.60 -29.21 1.53
C ARG A 382 -14.55 -30.02 2.31
N SER A 383 -13.30 -29.58 2.28
CA SER A 383 -12.15 -30.32 2.82
C SER A 383 -11.50 -29.66 4.03
N VAL A 384 -11.59 -28.34 4.17
CA VAL A 384 -11.00 -27.60 5.30
C VAL A 384 -11.91 -26.50 5.83
N LEU A 385 -11.88 -26.27 7.15
CA LEU A 385 -12.32 -25.02 7.75
C LEU A 385 -11.10 -24.11 7.90
N ARG A 386 -11.09 -22.95 7.26
CA ARG A 386 -10.06 -21.93 7.50
C ARG A 386 -10.51 -21.03 8.64
N ILE A 387 -9.67 -20.90 9.66
CA ILE A 387 -9.91 -20.04 10.81
C ILE A 387 -8.88 -18.92 10.80
N MET A 388 -9.37 -17.70 10.84
CA MET A 388 -8.57 -16.52 11.15
C MET A 388 -9.17 -15.79 12.31
N GLY A 389 -8.34 -15.07 13.04
CA GLY A 389 -8.83 -14.05 13.94
C GLY A 389 -7.76 -13.08 14.37
N ASP A 390 -8.25 -12.00 14.97
CA ASP A 390 -7.52 -10.85 15.47
C ASP A 390 -8.11 -10.51 16.84
N TRP A 391 -7.30 -10.66 17.89
CA TRP A 391 -7.73 -10.36 19.25
C TRP A 391 -6.59 -9.74 20.08
N ASP A 392 -6.77 -8.48 20.48
CA ASP A 392 -5.79 -7.69 21.26
C ASP A 392 -5.42 -8.34 22.60
N MET A 393 -6.39 -8.98 23.26
CA MET A 393 -6.23 -9.47 24.63
C MET A 393 -5.76 -10.93 24.69
N ALA A 394 -5.39 -11.54 23.56
CA ALA A 394 -5.04 -12.96 23.45
C ALA A 394 -3.72 -13.31 24.16
N PRO A 395 -3.72 -14.04 25.30
CA PRO A 395 -2.49 -14.33 26.04
C PRO A 395 -1.47 -15.09 25.17
N THR A 396 -0.31 -14.50 24.91
CA THR A 396 0.65 -15.01 23.91
C THR A 396 1.27 -16.35 24.27
N ALA A 397 1.34 -16.69 25.56
CA ALA A 397 1.80 -17.99 26.06
C ALA A 397 0.81 -19.14 25.84
N ILE A 398 -0.44 -18.85 25.45
CA ILE A 398 -1.48 -19.87 25.28
C ILE A 398 -1.68 -20.15 23.77
N PRO A 399 -1.62 -21.42 23.33
CA PRO A 399 -1.88 -21.77 21.93
C PRO A 399 -3.32 -21.43 21.55
N ALA A 400 -3.52 -20.91 20.35
CA ALA A 400 -4.84 -20.79 19.77
C ALA A 400 -5.26 -22.15 19.22
N ILE A 401 -6.33 -22.71 19.77
CA ILE A 401 -6.86 -24.01 19.38
C ILE A 401 -8.27 -23.80 18.88
N VAL A 402 -8.59 -24.38 17.73
CA VAL A 402 -9.97 -24.49 17.28
C VAL A 402 -10.45 -25.94 17.42
N GLU A 403 -11.68 -26.08 17.88
CA GLU A 403 -12.37 -27.33 18.14
C GLU A 403 -13.63 -27.35 17.27
N VAL A 404 -13.88 -28.45 16.55
CA VAL A 404 -15.06 -28.66 15.70
C VAL A 404 -15.90 -29.78 16.31
N TYR A 405 -17.17 -29.48 16.56
CA TYR A 405 -18.12 -30.37 17.22
C TYR A 405 -19.27 -30.74 16.29
N SER A 406 -19.74 -31.98 16.38
CA SER A 406 -20.99 -32.41 15.75
C SER A 406 -22.20 -31.73 16.42
N ALA A 407 -23.37 -31.80 15.77
CA ALA A 407 -24.64 -31.34 16.37
C ALA A 407 -25.02 -32.05 17.68
N LEU A 408 -24.39 -33.18 18.02
CA LEU A 408 -24.53 -33.91 19.28
C LEU A 408 -23.48 -33.52 20.34
N GLY A 409 -22.64 -32.50 20.07
CA GLY A 409 -21.61 -32.01 20.99
C GLY A 409 -20.35 -32.89 21.08
N GLN A 410 -20.16 -33.85 20.17
CA GLN A 410 -18.94 -34.66 20.11
C GLN A 410 -17.84 -33.91 19.35
N LEU A 411 -16.63 -33.84 19.89
CA LEU A 411 -15.46 -33.29 19.19
C LEU A 411 -15.12 -34.22 18.01
N VAL A 412 -15.14 -33.68 16.80
CA VAL A 412 -14.89 -34.44 15.55
C VAL A 412 -13.61 -34.01 14.82
N ALA A 413 -13.16 -32.76 14.97
CA ALA A 413 -11.87 -32.30 14.47
C ALA A 413 -11.31 -31.18 15.34
N GLN A 414 -9.99 -30.96 15.28
CA GLN A 414 -9.32 -29.85 15.97
C GLN A 414 -8.03 -29.45 15.24
N ALA A 415 -7.60 -28.20 15.40
CA ALA A 415 -6.28 -27.75 14.95
C ALA A 415 -5.72 -26.64 15.84
N THR A 416 -4.40 -26.61 15.99
CA THR A 416 -3.69 -25.46 16.58
C THR A 416 -3.44 -24.43 15.49
N LEU A 417 -3.90 -23.20 15.71
CA LEU A 417 -3.70 -22.09 14.79
C LEU A 417 -2.31 -21.47 15.00
N ARG A 418 -1.66 -21.13 13.90
CA ARG A 418 -0.39 -20.41 13.88
C ARG A 418 -0.62 -18.93 14.21
N ARG A 419 0.14 -18.39 15.16
CA ARG A 419 0.10 -16.94 15.49
C ARG A 419 0.97 -16.11 14.53
N TYR A 420 0.54 -14.87 14.34
CA TYR A 420 1.17 -13.82 13.54
C TYR A 420 1.19 -12.54 14.40
N GLY A 421 2.36 -12.19 14.93
CA GLY A 421 2.47 -11.18 15.97
C GLY A 421 1.77 -11.58 17.28
N GLN A 422 1.28 -10.61 18.05
CA GLN A 422 0.61 -10.88 19.32
C GLN A 422 -0.89 -11.16 19.18
N ARG A 423 -1.55 -10.54 18.18
CA ARG A 423 -3.02 -10.50 18.03
C ARG A 423 -3.58 -11.55 17.08
N ALA A 424 -2.92 -11.73 15.93
CA ALA A 424 -3.49 -12.44 14.80
C ALA A 424 -3.14 -13.93 14.81
N PHE A 425 -4.03 -14.76 14.28
CA PHE A 425 -3.82 -16.19 14.11
C PHE A 425 -4.53 -16.72 12.87
N TYR A 426 -3.92 -17.73 12.23
CA TYR A 426 -4.44 -18.45 11.06
C TYR A 426 -4.23 -19.96 11.25
N GLY A 427 -5.20 -20.76 10.85
CA GLY A 427 -5.01 -22.20 10.67
C GLY A 427 -6.11 -22.83 9.83
N GLU A 428 -5.88 -24.08 9.46
CA GLU A 428 -6.84 -24.90 8.74
C GLU A 428 -7.15 -26.15 9.56
N VAL A 429 -8.42 -26.52 9.66
CA VAL A 429 -8.87 -27.80 10.20
C VAL A 429 -9.23 -28.69 9.03
N ASP A 430 -8.63 -29.88 8.93
CA ASP A 430 -9.13 -30.90 8.02
C ASP A 430 -10.53 -31.35 8.47
N VAL A 431 -11.49 -31.22 7.57
CA VAL A 431 -12.86 -31.69 7.72
C VAL A 431 -13.34 -32.48 6.49
N GLY A 432 -12.43 -32.86 5.58
CA GLY A 432 -12.79 -33.60 4.36
C GLY A 432 -13.32 -35.00 4.63
N HIS A 433 -12.99 -35.56 5.80
CA HIS A 433 -13.52 -36.81 6.33
C HIS A 433 -14.91 -36.66 6.97
N LEU A 434 -15.42 -35.44 7.15
CA LEU A 434 -16.76 -35.18 7.70
C LEU A 434 -17.82 -35.20 6.59
N ALA A 435 -19.05 -35.53 7.00
CA ALA A 435 -20.23 -35.40 6.15
C ALA A 435 -20.58 -33.92 5.96
N ALA A 436 -21.31 -33.60 4.89
CA ALA A 436 -21.92 -32.29 4.75
C ALA A 436 -23.01 -32.09 5.82
N GLY A 437 -23.07 -30.90 6.40
CA GLY A 437 -23.98 -30.62 7.52
C GLY A 437 -23.52 -29.48 8.41
N MET A 438 -24.29 -29.23 9.47
CA MET A 438 -23.99 -28.20 10.45
C MET A 438 -23.04 -28.71 11.54
N TYR A 439 -22.01 -27.94 11.82
CA TYR A 439 -21.03 -28.19 12.87
C TYR A 439 -20.88 -26.95 13.75
N TYR A 440 -20.63 -27.15 15.04
CA TYR A 440 -20.34 -26.06 15.98
C TYR A 440 -18.82 -25.93 16.10
N VAL A 441 -18.29 -24.75 15.77
CA VAL A 441 -16.86 -24.46 15.85
C VAL A 441 -16.62 -23.54 17.04
N ARG A 442 -15.66 -23.89 17.88
CA ARG A 442 -15.23 -23.12 19.04
C ARG A 442 -13.76 -22.76 18.89
N LEU A 443 -13.43 -21.50 19.07
CA LEU A 443 -12.06 -21.02 19.18
C LEU A 443 -11.71 -20.79 20.65
N ARG A 444 -10.53 -21.23 21.07
CA ARG A 444 -10.03 -21.11 22.43
C ARG A 444 -8.61 -20.56 22.46
N ILE A 445 -8.40 -19.64 23.40
CA ILE A 445 -7.07 -19.21 23.86
C ILE A 445 -7.18 -19.17 25.39
N GLY A 446 -7.24 -20.38 25.98
CA GLY A 446 -7.63 -20.60 27.37
C GLY A 446 -9.13 -20.89 27.45
N ASP A 447 -9.90 -19.90 27.86
CA ASP A 447 -11.36 -19.93 27.76
C ASP A 447 -11.83 -19.86 26.28
N PRO A 448 -13.10 -20.18 26.00
CA PRO A 448 -13.69 -19.96 24.68
C PRO A 448 -13.82 -18.47 24.38
N ILE A 449 -13.30 -18.03 23.24
CA ILE A 449 -13.21 -16.60 22.86
C ILE A 449 -14.10 -16.24 21.67
N ALA A 450 -14.46 -17.25 20.88
CA ALA A 450 -15.50 -17.16 19.86
C ALA A 450 -16.11 -18.54 19.62
N SER A 451 -17.35 -18.56 19.14
CA SER A 451 -17.96 -19.77 18.61
C SER A 451 -18.99 -19.45 17.54
N ALA A 452 -19.09 -20.30 16.53
CA ALA A 452 -20.06 -20.16 15.45
C ALA A 452 -20.62 -21.53 15.04
N VAL A 453 -21.78 -21.52 14.39
CA VAL A 453 -22.28 -22.68 13.64
C VAL A 453 -21.84 -22.50 12.18
N VAL A 454 -21.27 -23.54 11.59
CA VAL A 454 -20.82 -23.55 10.19
C VAL A 454 -21.51 -24.66 9.43
N LEU A 455 -21.78 -24.42 8.15
CA LEU A 455 -22.26 -25.43 7.21
C LEU A 455 -21.08 -25.94 6.39
N ILE A 456 -20.74 -27.22 6.53
CA ILE A 456 -19.83 -27.89 5.59
C ILE A 456 -20.65 -28.28 4.36
N PRO A 457 -20.30 -27.80 3.15
CA PRO A 457 -21.02 -28.13 1.91
C PRO A 457 -20.80 -29.59 1.48
N ASN A 458 -21.62 -30.04 0.51
CA ASN A 458 -21.50 -31.35 -0.15
C ASN A 458 -20.23 -31.50 -1.00
#